data_AF-A0AA88MKE1-F1
#
_entry.id   AF-A0AA88MKE1-F1
#
_cell.length_a   1.000
_cell.length_b   1.000
_cell.length_c   1.000
_cell.angle_alpha   90.00
_cell.angle_beta   90.00
_cell.angle_gamma   90.00
#
_symmetry.space_group_name_H-M   'P 1'
#
loop_
_entity.id
_entity.type
_entity.pdbx_description
1 polymer ?
#
loop_
_entity_poly.entity_id
_entity_poly.type
_entity_poly.pdbx_seq_one_letter_code
_entity_poly.pdbx_strand_id
1 'polypeptide(L)'
;MARRWFLVFFIVTFSLVSGEPPIYGIKGLNVTVKTQVSERPDSILWKHNRNKVVEYDGNQEYVYGSFDGRVTLDRLSAELIIKELTYEDSGEYELEVYKNNNFQQLLYNVEVIDKVTKPTITCEMSNSSTSNTDGNQATLNCFAESRQPPPLKFEWISNGETVPGPKLEITLGRAYDNEEYKCVVSNPLTNETATFTAKDCYPDKSPSVSVIVILIFLFGICVLAAVLALVFRKKNWCPKAVI
;
A
#
# COMPACT_ATOMS: atom_id res chain seq x y z
N MET A 1 21.24 -68.90 22.03
CA MET A 1 21.81 -67.77 21.26
C MET A 1 20.67 -66.88 20.79
N ALA A 2 20.44 -65.74 21.43
CA ALA A 2 19.42 -64.77 21.02
C ALA A 2 20.12 -63.50 20.54
N ARG A 3 19.97 -63.20 19.25
CA ARG A 3 20.66 -62.12 18.54
C ARG A 3 19.83 -60.84 18.70
N ARG A 4 20.26 -59.94 19.59
CA ARG A 4 19.62 -58.62 19.79
C ARG A 4 20.01 -57.69 18.64
N TRP A 5 19.01 -57.21 17.90
CA TRP A 5 19.19 -56.19 16.87
C TRP A 5 19.04 -54.82 17.55
N PHE A 6 20.11 -54.03 17.58
CA PHE A 6 20.04 -52.64 17.99
C PHE A 6 19.67 -51.80 16.77
N LEU A 7 18.44 -51.29 16.74
CA LEU A 7 18.02 -50.25 15.80
C LEU A 7 18.63 -48.93 16.28
N VAL A 8 19.65 -48.44 15.57
CA VAL A 8 20.21 -47.11 15.78
C VAL A 8 19.29 -46.11 15.08
N PHE A 9 18.44 -45.43 15.86
CA PHE A 9 17.66 -44.29 15.38
C PHE A 9 18.61 -43.09 15.21
N PHE A 10 18.95 -42.75 13.97
CA PHE A 10 19.55 -41.47 13.64
C PHE A 10 18.48 -40.39 13.75
N ILE A 11 18.46 -39.67 14.88
CA ILE A 11 17.65 -38.47 15.03
C ILE A 11 18.42 -37.35 14.34
N VAL A 12 18.09 -37.06 13.08
CA VAL A 12 18.55 -35.86 12.39
C VAL A 12 17.74 -34.70 12.93
N THR A 13 18.30 -33.97 13.89
CA THR A 13 17.75 -32.71 14.37
C THR A 13 17.94 -31.66 13.27
N PHE A 14 16.90 -31.46 12.46
CA PHE A 14 16.79 -30.25 11.63
C PHE A 14 16.70 -29.05 12.58
N SER A 15 17.83 -28.39 12.80
CA SER A 15 17.86 -27.07 13.41
C SER A 15 17.31 -26.11 12.37
N LEU A 16 16.08 -25.64 12.57
CA LEU A 16 15.57 -24.48 11.86
C LEU A 16 16.45 -23.29 12.29
N VAL A 17 17.35 -22.88 11.42
CA VAL A 17 18.09 -21.62 11.59
C VAL A 17 17.06 -20.50 11.44
N SER A 18 16.53 -20.02 12.56
CA SER A 18 15.73 -18.80 12.59
C SER A 18 16.69 -17.63 12.44
N GLY A 19 16.87 -17.15 11.20
CA GLY A 19 17.57 -15.88 10.97
C GLY A 19 16.81 -14.72 11.62
N GLU A 20 17.54 -13.73 12.11
CA GLU A 20 16.95 -12.47 12.58
C GLU A 20 16.23 -11.78 11.40
N PRO A 21 15.03 -11.21 11.60
CA PRO A 21 14.31 -10.55 10.51
C PRO A 21 15.13 -9.38 9.94
N PRO A 22 14.99 -9.08 8.63
CA PRO A 22 15.72 -7.98 8.03
C PRO A 22 15.27 -6.64 8.59
N ILE A 23 16.20 -5.68 8.56
CA ILE A 23 15.94 -4.27 8.85
C ILE A 23 15.37 -3.65 7.57
N TYR A 24 14.11 -3.25 7.63
CA TYR A 24 13.47 -2.59 6.50
C TYR A 24 13.83 -1.10 6.46
N GLY A 25 14.05 -0.58 5.26
CA GLY A 25 14.19 0.84 4.98
C GLY A 25 13.29 1.27 3.82
N ILE A 26 12.75 2.49 3.89
CA ILE A 26 11.96 3.04 2.77
C ILE A 26 12.90 3.72 1.78
N LYS A 27 12.74 3.41 0.50
CA LYS A 27 13.45 4.09 -0.60
C LYS A 27 13.38 5.62 -0.49
N GLY A 28 14.52 6.28 -0.63
CA GLY A 28 14.68 7.73 -0.52
C GLY A 28 14.64 8.28 0.91
N LEU A 29 14.38 7.44 1.92
CA LEU A 29 14.50 7.80 3.33
C LEU A 29 15.80 7.24 3.92
N ASN A 30 16.03 7.51 5.21
CA ASN A 30 17.19 7.03 5.93
C ASN A 30 16.83 5.78 6.74
N VAL A 31 17.79 4.90 6.95
CA VAL A 31 17.70 3.78 7.90
C VAL A 31 18.86 3.82 8.87
N THR A 32 18.61 3.37 10.10
CA THR A 32 19.64 3.19 11.13
C THR A 32 19.78 1.71 11.43
N VAL A 33 20.97 1.17 11.20
CA VAL A 33 21.35 -0.17 11.62
C VAL A 33 21.86 -0.05 13.05
N LYS A 34 20.96 -0.39 14.00
CA LYS A 34 21.26 -0.35 15.42
C LYS A 34 22.13 -1.53 15.82
N THR A 35 23.08 -1.30 16.72
CA THR A 35 23.96 -2.35 17.23
C THR A 35 23.74 -2.56 18.73
N GLN A 36 24.25 -3.68 19.25
CA GLN A 36 24.27 -3.95 20.69
C GLN A 36 25.64 -3.65 21.32
N VAL A 37 26.48 -2.84 20.65
CA VAL A 37 27.77 -2.42 21.18
C VAL A 37 27.54 -1.43 22.32
N SER A 38 27.84 -1.85 23.54
CA SER A 38 27.56 -1.11 24.77
C SER A 38 28.67 -0.16 25.20
N GLU A 39 29.87 -0.31 24.66
CA GLU A 39 31.06 0.43 25.04
C GLU A 39 31.84 0.88 23.81
N ARG A 40 32.50 2.04 23.91
CA ARG A 40 33.23 2.65 22.79
C ARG A 40 34.30 1.70 22.22
N PRO A 41 34.22 1.35 20.93
CA PRO A 41 35.26 0.60 20.23
C PRO A 41 36.57 1.35 20.02
N ASP A 42 37.65 0.59 19.85
CA ASP A 42 38.95 1.12 19.39
C ASP A 42 38.95 1.33 17.87
N SER A 43 38.34 0.41 17.12
CA SER A 43 38.10 0.55 15.68
C SER A 43 36.81 -0.12 15.25
N ILE A 44 36.24 0.36 14.14
CA ILE A 44 34.96 -0.06 13.59
C ILE A 44 35.10 -0.16 12.07
N LEU A 45 34.61 -1.24 11.47
CA LEU A 45 34.51 -1.38 10.03
C LEU A 45 33.13 -1.92 9.66
N TRP A 46 32.41 -1.17 8.84
CA TRP A 46 31.20 -1.64 8.17
C TRP A 46 31.51 -2.06 6.74
N LYS A 47 30.95 -3.20 6.32
CA LYS A 47 30.97 -3.67 4.95
C LYS A 47 29.53 -3.91 4.48
N HIS A 48 29.29 -3.72 3.19
CA HIS A 48 28.06 -4.07 2.49
C HIS A 48 28.41 -5.02 1.36
N ASN A 49 27.81 -6.21 1.36
CA ASN A 49 28.12 -7.28 0.41
C ASN A 49 29.64 -7.49 0.23
N ARG A 50 30.37 -7.52 1.36
CA ARG A 50 31.84 -7.66 1.48
C ARG A 50 32.69 -6.48 1.01
N ASN A 51 32.09 -5.41 0.50
CA ASN A 51 32.80 -4.18 0.16
C ASN A 51 32.79 -3.20 1.34
N LYS A 52 33.89 -2.50 1.59
CA LYS A 52 33.96 -1.51 2.68
C LYS A 52 32.93 -0.39 2.44
N VAL A 53 32.25 0.03 3.51
CA VAL A 53 31.29 1.14 3.54
C VAL A 53 31.90 2.31 4.29
N VAL A 54 32.25 2.09 5.55
CA VAL A 54 32.90 3.08 6.43
C VAL A 54 33.82 2.38 7.42
N GLU A 55 34.96 2.98 7.70
CA GLU A 55 35.96 2.50 8.63
C GLU A 55 36.40 3.63 9.56
N TYR A 56 36.45 3.37 10.86
CA TYR A 56 37.10 4.19 11.85
C TYR A 56 38.26 3.39 12.45
N ASP A 57 39.50 3.87 12.25
CA ASP A 57 40.72 3.16 12.65
C ASP A 57 41.21 3.51 14.07
N GLY A 58 40.42 4.26 14.82
CA GLY A 58 40.79 4.82 16.13
C GLY A 58 41.24 6.29 16.06
N ASN A 59 41.68 6.77 14.89
CA ASN A 59 42.08 8.15 14.67
C ASN A 59 41.13 8.87 13.72
N GLN A 60 40.98 8.32 12.51
CA GLN A 60 40.26 8.94 11.41
C GLN A 60 39.19 8.01 10.87
N GLU A 61 38.20 8.61 10.22
CA GLU A 61 37.10 7.91 9.58
C GLU A 61 37.23 8.04 8.06
N TYR A 62 37.01 6.93 7.38
CA TYR A 62 37.10 6.79 5.92
C TYR A 62 35.80 6.18 5.42
N VAL A 63 35.16 6.86 4.46
CA VAL A 63 33.95 6.38 3.79
C VAL A 63 34.31 5.98 2.36
N TYR A 64 33.67 4.93 1.85
CA TYR A 64 34.05 4.28 0.60
C TYR A 64 32.89 4.17 -0.39
N GLY A 65 33.24 4.21 -1.69
CA GLY A 65 32.34 3.86 -2.78
C GLY A 65 31.11 4.76 -2.89
N SER A 66 29.96 4.16 -3.20
CA SER A 66 28.67 4.85 -3.35
C SER A 66 28.11 5.37 -2.02
N PHE A 67 28.73 5.05 -0.88
CA PHE A 67 28.28 5.49 0.44
C PHE A 67 28.88 6.83 0.87
N ASP A 68 29.86 7.35 0.13
CA ASP A 68 30.43 8.67 0.40
C ASP A 68 29.37 9.77 0.38
N GLY A 69 29.36 10.62 1.40
CA GLY A 69 28.33 11.62 1.66
C GLY A 69 26.96 11.07 2.11
N ARG A 70 26.72 9.76 2.06
CA ARG A 70 25.42 9.14 2.41
C ARG A 70 25.40 8.44 3.76
N VAL A 71 26.53 8.11 4.35
CA VAL A 71 26.56 7.42 5.65
C VAL A 71 26.96 8.31 6.82
N THR A 72 26.61 7.90 8.02
CA THR A 72 27.08 8.50 9.27
C THR A 72 27.31 7.38 10.28
N LEU A 73 28.51 7.34 10.86
CA LEU A 73 28.91 6.36 11.85
C LEU A 73 28.86 6.97 13.26
N ASP A 74 28.12 6.37 14.18
CA ASP A 74 28.26 6.66 15.60
C ASP A 74 29.45 5.88 16.16
N ARG A 75 30.51 6.58 16.54
CA ARG A 75 31.75 5.96 17.06
C ARG A 75 31.63 5.42 18.48
N LEU A 76 30.54 5.73 19.20
CA LEU A 76 30.30 5.22 20.54
C LEU A 76 29.56 3.88 20.51
N SER A 77 28.50 3.83 19.71
CA SER A 77 27.58 2.68 19.60
C SER A 77 27.83 1.82 18.36
N ALA A 78 28.75 2.21 17.47
CA ALA A 78 28.97 1.60 16.16
C ALA A 78 27.74 1.58 15.23
N GLU A 79 26.68 2.33 15.55
CA GLU A 79 25.48 2.43 14.72
C GLU A 79 25.77 3.10 13.38
N LEU A 80 25.18 2.55 12.32
CA LEU A 80 25.32 3.06 10.96
C LEU A 80 24.00 3.69 10.51
N ILE A 81 24.03 4.96 10.13
CA ILE A 81 22.93 5.61 9.43
C ILE A 81 23.26 5.66 7.95
N ILE A 82 22.35 5.16 7.12
CA ILE A 82 22.43 5.23 5.65
C ILE A 82 21.33 6.18 5.18
N LYS A 83 21.71 7.22 4.44
CA LYS A 83 20.79 8.25 3.93
C LYS A 83 20.37 7.99 2.50
N GLU A 84 19.18 8.47 2.17
CA GLU A 84 18.63 8.45 0.80
C GLU A 84 18.74 7.05 0.15
N LEU A 85 18.06 6.08 0.76
CA LEU A 85 18.17 4.68 0.35
C LEU A 85 17.77 4.44 -1.10
N THR A 86 18.55 3.57 -1.73
CA THR A 86 18.32 3.00 -3.07
C THR A 86 18.13 1.49 -2.95
N TYR A 87 17.61 0.83 -3.99
CA TYR A 87 17.40 -0.61 -3.89
C TYR A 87 18.72 -1.39 -3.80
N GLU A 88 19.76 -0.83 -4.40
CA GLU A 88 21.14 -1.31 -4.39
C GLU A 88 21.75 -1.32 -3.00
N ASP A 89 21.23 -0.51 -2.05
CA ASP A 89 21.65 -0.53 -0.65
C ASP A 89 21.11 -1.75 0.11
N SER A 90 20.23 -2.56 -0.49
CA SER A 90 19.77 -3.82 0.12
C SER A 90 20.89 -4.86 0.16
N GLY A 91 20.85 -5.75 1.14
CA GLY A 91 21.77 -6.87 1.27
C GLY A 91 22.40 -6.98 2.64
N GLU A 92 23.47 -7.78 2.69
CA GLU A 92 24.17 -8.10 3.93
C GLU A 92 25.11 -6.96 4.32
N TYR A 93 24.96 -6.49 5.55
CA TYR A 93 25.86 -5.57 6.21
C TYR A 93 26.61 -6.30 7.32
N GLU A 94 27.93 -6.21 7.27
CA GLU A 94 28.83 -6.82 8.24
C GLU A 94 29.51 -5.72 9.04
N LEU A 95 29.35 -5.79 10.35
CA LEU A 95 30.03 -4.93 11.32
C LEU A 95 31.18 -5.71 11.96
N GLU A 96 32.38 -5.18 11.82
CA GLU A 96 33.59 -5.62 12.51
C GLU A 96 34.01 -4.58 13.53
N VAL A 97 34.17 -5.00 14.78
CA VAL A 97 34.52 -4.13 15.91
C VAL A 97 35.72 -4.72 16.64
N TYR A 98 36.72 -3.89 16.91
CA TYR A 98 37.80 -4.24 17.83
C TYR A 98 37.73 -3.38 19.09
N LYS A 99 37.91 -4.02 20.24
CA LYS A 99 37.96 -3.37 21.54
C LYS A 99 38.83 -4.13 22.52
N ASN A 100 39.86 -3.50 23.07
CA ASN A 100 40.80 -4.10 24.02
C ASN A 100 41.33 -5.47 23.53
N ASN A 101 41.75 -5.53 22.26
CA ASN A 101 42.15 -6.75 21.54
C ASN A 101 41.06 -7.82 21.33
N ASN A 102 39.80 -7.58 21.72
CA ASN A 102 38.68 -8.47 21.40
C ASN A 102 38.07 -8.06 20.07
N PHE A 103 37.83 -9.05 19.21
CA PHE A 103 37.15 -8.90 17.94
C PHE A 103 35.71 -9.37 18.06
N GLN A 104 34.79 -8.57 17.53
CA GLN A 104 33.38 -8.93 17.40
C GLN A 104 32.94 -8.68 15.96
N GLN A 105 32.20 -9.65 15.41
CA GLN A 105 31.57 -9.55 14.11
C GLN A 105 30.06 -9.71 14.26
N LEU A 106 29.28 -8.82 13.64
CA LEU A 106 27.82 -8.85 13.63
C LEU A 106 27.32 -8.73 12.19
N LEU A 107 26.29 -9.50 11.86
CA LEU A 107 25.68 -9.51 10.54
C LEU A 107 24.26 -8.96 10.61
N TYR A 108 23.93 -8.11 9.67
CA TYR A 108 22.61 -7.50 9.51
C TYR A 108 22.17 -7.65 8.06
N ASN A 109 20.88 -7.81 7.82
CA ASN A 109 20.33 -7.76 6.48
C ASN A 109 19.43 -6.53 6.36
N VAL A 110 19.71 -5.66 5.40
CA VAL A 110 18.87 -4.49 5.11
C VAL A 110 18.07 -4.76 3.84
N GLU A 111 16.77 -4.48 3.88
CA GLU A 111 15.87 -4.61 2.75
C GLU A 111 15.17 -3.28 2.47
N VAL A 112 15.48 -2.70 1.31
CA VAL A 112 14.89 -1.43 0.89
C VAL A 112 13.61 -1.69 0.12
N ILE A 113 12.50 -1.15 0.63
CA ILE A 113 11.15 -1.32 0.10
C ILE A 113 10.54 0.03 -0.27
N ASP A 114 9.53 -0.02 -1.14
CA ASP A 114 8.70 1.15 -1.42
C ASP A 114 7.68 1.42 -0.31
N LYS A 115 7.22 2.67 -0.22
CA LYS A 115 6.00 2.97 0.54
C LYS A 115 4.82 2.29 -0.13
N VAL A 116 3.89 1.77 0.67
CA VAL A 116 2.62 1.29 0.12
C VAL A 116 1.93 2.44 -0.59
N THR A 117 1.52 2.21 -1.84
CA THR A 117 0.70 3.17 -2.59
C THR A 117 -0.76 3.01 -2.21
N LYS A 118 -1.53 4.10 -2.28
CA LYS A 118 -2.98 4.04 -2.04
C LYS A 118 -3.63 2.94 -2.88
N PRO A 119 -4.32 1.97 -2.25
CA PRO A 119 -4.93 0.86 -2.99
C PRO A 119 -6.12 1.34 -3.82
N THR A 120 -6.48 0.56 -4.84
CA THR A 120 -7.71 0.76 -5.61
C THR A 120 -8.65 -0.41 -5.38
N ILE A 121 -9.94 -0.11 -5.27
CA ILE A 121 -11.00 -1.10 -5.05
C ILE A 121 -11.86 -1.18 -6.32
N THR A 122 -12.12 -2.39 -6.78
CA THR A 122 -13.06 -2.68 -7.89
C THR A 122 -14.19 -3.55 -7.39
N CYS A 123 -15.40 -3.32 -7.88
CA CYS A 123 -16.57 -4.13 -7.53
C CYS A 123 -17.04 -4.98 -8.73
N GLU A 124 -17.24 -6.27 -8.50
CA GLU A 124 -17.73 -7.23 -9.49
C GLU A 124 -19.06 -7.82 -9.01
N MET A 125 -20.17 -7.51 -9.68
CA MET A 125 -21.49 -8.02 -9.32
C MET A 125 -21.68 -9.45 -9.87
N SER A 126 -22.13 -10.38 -9.04
CA SER A 126 -22.25 -11.80 -9.39
C SER A 126 -23.32 -12.09 -10.46
N ASN A 127 -24.35 -11.24 -10.56
CA ASN A 127 -25.40 -11.32 -11.58
C ASN A 127 -25.34 -10.09 -12.49
N SER A 128 -25.44 -10.32 -13.81
CA SER A 128 -25.50 -9.28 -14.86
C SER A 128 -26.75 -8.39 -14.81
N SER A 129 -27.62 -8.58 -13.82
CA SER A 129 -28.77 -7.73 -13.56
C SER A 129 -28.29 -6.39 -12.98
N THR A 130 -28.13 -5.40 -13.86
CA THR A 130 -27.99 -3.97 -13.54
C THR A 130 -29.22 -3.36 -12.85
N SER A 131 -30.16 -4.19 -12.39
CA SER A 131 -31.30 -3.76 -11.60
C SER A 131 -30.86 -3.44 -10.18
N ASN A 132 -31.28 -2.29 -9.68
CA ASN A 132 -31.11 -1.83 -8.30
C ASN A 132 -32.03 -2.63 -7.35
N THR A 133 -31.93 -3.95 -7.38
CA THR A 133 -32.66 -4.88 -6.54
C THR A 133 -31.89 -5.14 -5.27
N ASP A 134 -32.61 -5.16 -4.15
CA ASP A 134 -32.06 -5.46 -2.83
C ASP A 134 -31.51 -6.90 -2.81
N GLY A 135 -30.33 -7.11 -2.23
CA GLY A 135 -29.76 -8.46 -2.06
C GLY A 135 -28.90 -8.95 -3.21
N ASN A 136 -28.45 -8.08 -4.12
CA ASN A 136 -27.47 -8.46 -5.15
C ASN A 136 -26.13 -8.82 -4.47
N GLN A 137 -25.50 -9.91 -4.89
CA GLN A 137 -24.16 -10.26 -4.41
C GLN A 137 -23.10 -9.58 -5.26
N ALA A 138 -22.03 -9.13 -4.60
CA ALA A 138 -20.86 -8.59 -5.26
C ALA A 138 -19.57 -8.98 -4.55
N THR A 139 -18.48 -8.98 -5.30
CA THR A 139 -17.12 -9.18 -4.79
C THR A 139 -16.35 -7.89 -4.96
N LEU A 140 -15.83 -7.36 -3.85
CA LEU A 140 -14.84 -6.29 -3.86
C LEU A 140 -13.46 -6.90 -4.00
N ASN A 141 -12.68 -6.42 -4.95
CA ASN A 141 -11.28 -6.75 -5.11
C ASN A 141 -10.44 -5.51 -4.79
N CYS A 142 -9.49 -5.66 -3.87
CA CYS A 142 -8.54 -4.62 -3.52
C CYS A 142 -7.19 -4.91 -4.16
N PHE A 143 -6.64 -3.91 -4.85
CA PHE A 143 -5.36 -4.02 -5.54
C PHE A 143 -4.41 -2.90 -5.11
N ALA A 144 -3.15 -3.26 -4.96
CA ALA A 144 -2.02 -2.36 -4.84
C ALA A 144 -0.81 -3.00 -5.54
N GLU A 145 0.00 -2.21 -6.24
CA GLU A 145 1.23 -2.70 -6.83
C GLU A 145 2.29 -2.93 -5.74
N SER A 146 2.97 -4.08 -5.78
CA SER A 146 4.28 -4.24 -5.17
C SER A 146 5.18 -5.02 -6.11
N ARG A 147 6.40 -4.53 -6.28
CA ARG A 147 7.42 -5.12 -7.14
C ARG A 147 8.53 -5.79 -6.35
N GLN A 148 8.47 -5.73 -5.02
CA GLN A 148 9.53 -6.19 -4.14
C GLN A 148 8.98 -7.08 -3.03
N PRO A 149 9.75 -8.08 -2.59
CA PRO A 149 9.49 -8.71 -1.32
C PRO A 149 9.60 -7.69 -0.17
N PRO A 150 8.92 -7.95 0.98
CA PRO A 150 7.92 -9.00 1.18
C PRO A 150 6.60 -8.66 0.48
N PRO A 151 5.74 -9.66 0.21
CA PRO A 151 4.43 -9.41 -0.39
C PRO A 151 3.57 -8.53 0.52
N LEU A 152 2.74 -7.68 -0.10
CA LEU A 152 1.79 -6.85 0.62
C LEU A 152 0.75 -7.72 1.32
N LYS A 153 0.35 -7.28 2.51
CA LYS A 153 -0.77 -7.85 3.26
C LYS A 153 -2.02 -7.01 3.01
N PHE A 154 -3.14 -7.69 2.80
CA PHE A 154 -4.43 -7.08 2.52
C PHE A 154 -5.42 -7.48 3.60
N GLU A 155 -6.18 -6.51 4.10
CA GLU A 155 -7.22 -6.70 5.10
C GLU A 155 -8.41 -5.80 4.78
N TRP A 156 -9.61 -6.33 4.96
CA TRP A 156 -10.86 -5.58 4.84
C TRP A 156 -11.42 -5.27 6.22
N ILE A 157 -11.85 -4.04 6.42
CA ILE A 157 -12.56 -3.59 7.62
C ILE A 157 -14.00 -3.27 7.22
N SER A 158 -14.95 -3.99 7.80
CA SER A 158 -16.39 -3.86 7.55
C SER A 158 -17.17 -4.12 8.83
N ASN A 159 -18.10 -3.25 9.20
CA ASN A 159 -18.93 -3.39 10.42
C ASN A 159 -18.15 -3.72 11.71
N GLY A 160 -16.91 -3.22 11.81
CA GLY A 160 -16.01 -3.47 12.95
C GLY A 160 -15.28 -4.83 12.90
N GLU A 161 -15.54 -5.66 11.90
CA GLU A 161 -14.84 -6.92 11.66
C GLU A 161 -13.68 -6.72 10.69
N THR A 162 -12.63 -7.53 10.86
CA THR A 162 -11.46 -7.56 9.97
C THR A 162 -11.38 -8.89 9.24
N VAL A 163 -11.40 -8.85 7.91
CA VAL A 163 -11.35 -10.03 7.04
C VAL A 163 -10.03 -10.02 6.27
N PRO A 164 -9.16 -11.03 6.43
CA PRO A 164 -7.88 -11.07 5.72
C PRO A 164 -8.07 -11.42 4.24
N GLY A 165 -7.24 -10.83 3.40
CA GLY A 165 -7.14 -11.14 1.97
C GLY A 165 -7.54 -9.99 1.06
N PRO A 166 -7.24 -10.10 -0.24
CA PRO A 166 -7.49 -9.03 -1.21
C PRO A 166 -8.96 -8.97 -1.67
N LYS A 167 -9.78 -9.97 -1.35
CA LYS A 167 -11.18 -10.07 -1.79
C LYS A 167 -12.15 -10.07 -0.63
N LEU A 168 -13.29 -9.41 -0.80
CA LEU A 168 -14.39 -9.42 0.14
C LEU A 168 -15.71 -9.66 -0.59
N GLU A 169 -16.48 -10.65 -0.15
CA GLU A 169 -17.85 -10.87 -0.62
C GLU A 169 -18.81 -10.03 0.21
N ILE A 170 -19.68 -9.29 -0.47
CA ILE A 170 -20.67 -8.40 0.15
C ILE A 170 -22.06 -8.63 -0.43
N THR A 171 -23.07 -8.28 0.35
CA THR A 171 -24.45 -8.18 -0.12
C THR A 171 -24.78 -6.72 -0.29
N LEU A 172 -25.12 -6.31 -1.51
CA LEU A 172 -25.49 -4.93 -1.81
C LEU A 172 -26.92 -4.67 -1.38
N GLY A 173 -27.12 -3.60 -0.62
CA GLY A 173 -28.43 -2.99 -0.44
C GLY A 173 -28.91 -2.30 -1.72
N ARG A 174 -29.98 -1.52 -1.60
CA ARG A 174 -30.51 -0.68 -2.68
C ARG A 174 -29.49 0.39 -3.10
N ALA A 175 -29.74 1.08 -4.22
CA ALA A 175 -28.85 2.11 -4.78
C ALA A 175 -28.51 3.33 -3.89
N TYR A 176 -29.00 3.40 -2.64
CA TYR A 176 -28.66 4.41 -1.65
C TYR A 176 -27.89 3.83 -0.45
N ASP A 177 -27.35 2.63 -0.61
CA ASP A 177 -26.55 1.98 0.39
C ASP A 177 -25.23 2.75 0.59
N ASN A 178 -25.13 3.39 1.76
CA ASN A 178 -23.96 4.16 2.17
C ASN A 178 -23.04 3.35 3.08
N GLU A 179 -23.20 2.02 3.12
CA GLU A 179 -22.26 1.15 3.83
C GLU A 179 -20.86 1.28 3.23
N GLU A 180 -19.88 1.44 4.11
CA GLU A 180 -18.48 1.66 3.75
C GLU A 180 -17.64 0.42 4.05
N TYR A 181 -16.87 0.00 3.05
CA TYR A 181 -15.87 -1.05 3.16
C TYR A 181 -14.49 -0.43 3.04
N LYS A 182 -13.58 -0.77 3.95
CA LYS A 182 -12.21 -0.23 3.94
C LYS A 182 -11.21 -1.35 3.65
N CYS A 183 -10.44 -1.21 2.59
CA CYS A 183 -9.30 -2.08 2.35
C CYS A 183 -8.04 -1.42 2.90
N VAL A 184 -7.37 -2.09 3.83
CA VAL A 184 -6.05 -1.74 4.35
C VAL A 184 -5.02 -2.62 3.68
N VAL A 185 -4.01 -1.98 3.07
CA VAL A 185 -2.86 -2.67 2.49
C VAL A 185 -1.61 -2.26 3.24
N SER A 186 -0.80 -3.23 3.64
CA SER A 186 0.38 -2.98 4.47
C SER A 186 1.62 -3.75 4.02
N ASN A 187 2.77 -3.14 4.30
CA ASN A 187 4.07 -3.78 4.31
C ASN A 187 4.69 -3.61 5.73
N PRO A 188 5.90 -4.13 6.01
CA PRO A 188 6.49 -4.06 7.35
C PRO A 188 6.65 -2.66 7.95
N LEU A 189 6.64 -1.59 7.14
CA LEU A 189 6.90 -0.22 7.60
C LEU A 189 5.74 0.75 7.41
N THR A 190 4.87 0.52 6.42
CA THR A 190 3.84 1.46 6.00
C THR A 190 2.54 0.74 5.67
N ASN A 191 1.43 1.46 5.81
CA ASN A 191 0.13 1.01 5.39
C ASN A 191 -0.61 2.14 4.68
N GLU A 192 -1.57 1.76 3.84
CA GLU A 192 -2.47 2.66 3.15
C GLU A 192 -3.88 2.10 3.18
N THR A 193 -4.88 2.96 3.06
CA THR A 193 -6.29 2.57 3.12
C THR A 193 -7.08 3.17 1.98
N ALA A 194 -7.93 2.35 1.35
CA ALA A 194 -8.97 2.81 0.45
C ALA A 194 -10.33 2.52 1.06
N THR A 195 -11.29 3.40 0.81
CA THR A 195 -12.69 3.26 1.23
C THR A 195 -13.54 3.13 -0.02
N PHE A 196 -14.50 2.22 0.03
CA PHE A 196 -15.46 1.96 -1.02
C PHE A 196 -16.87 2.02 -0.42
N THR A 197 -17.78 2.74 -1.08
CA THR A 197 -19.18 2.81 -0.64
C THR A 197 -20.03 1.89 -1.51
N ALA A 198 -20.90 1.07 -0.90
CA ALA A 198 -21.69 0.04 -1.58
C ALA A 198 -22.42 0.54 -2.84
N LYS A 199 -23.03 1.73 -2.80
CA LYS A 199 -23.72 2.34 -3.95
C LYS A 199 -22.84 2.54 -5.18
N ASP A 200 -21.52 2.71 -5.01
CA ASP A 200 -20.56 2.95 -6.10
C ASP A 200 -20.32 1.67 -6.94
N CYS A 201 -20.84 0.52 -6.49
CA CYS A 201 -20.86 -0.71 -7.27
C CYS A 201 -21.91 -0.69 -8.39
N TYR A 202 -22.97 0.12 -8.26
CA TYR A 202 -23.98 0.24 -9.31
C TYR A 202 -23.51 1.19 -10.40
N PRO A 203 -23.74 0.88 -11.69
CA PRO A 203 -23.40 1.81 -12.76
C PRO A 203 -24.21 3.10 -12.58
N ASP A 204 -23.53 4.24 -12.68
CA ASP A 204 -24.17 5.54 -12.67
C ASP A 204 -25.28 5.57 -13.72
N LYS A 205 -26.53 5.70 -13.26
CA LYS A 205 -27.64 6.07 -14.15
C LYS A 205 -27.47 7.54 -14.50
N SER A 206 -26.49 7.85 -15.35
CA SER A 206 -26.52 9.09 -16.12
C SER A 206 -27.90 9.17 -16.79
N PRO A 207 -28.61 10.31 -16.76
CA PRO A 207 -29.88 10.43 -17.47
C PRO A 207 -29.63 10.01 -18.91
N SER A 208 -30.33 8.96 -19.35
CA SER A 208 -30.13 8.42 -20.69
C SER A 208 -30.31 9.56 -21.69
N VAL A 209 -29.48 9.60 -22.73
CA VAL A 209 -29.51 10.66 -23.76
C VAL A 209 -30.95 10.88 -24.26
N SER A 210 -31.74 9.81 -24.33
CA SER A 210 -33.18 9.84 -24.62
C SER A 210 -34.00 10.69 -23.64
N VAL A 211 -33.76 10.61 -22.34
CA VAL A 211 -34.46 11.44 -21.32
C VAL A 211 -34.10 12.91 -21.48
N ILE A 212 -32.83 13.22 -21.76
CA ILE A 212 -32.38 14.59 -22.00
C ILE A 212 -33.06 15.17 -23.26
N VAL A 213 -33.11 14.39 -24.34
CA VAL A 213 -33.78 14.80 -25.60
C VAL A 213 -35.28 15.02 -25.39
N ILE A 214 -35.95 14.16 -24.62
CA ILE A 214 -37.38 14.31 -24.29
C ILE A 214 -37.61 15.60 -23.48
N LEU A 215 -36.78 15.89 -22.47
CA LEU A 215 -36.89 17.12 -21.69
C LEU A 215 -36.69 18.38 -22.53
N ILE A 216 -35.72 18.37 -23.45
CA ILE A 216 -35.48 19.48 -24.39
C ILE A 216 -36.69 19.67 -25.33
N PHE A 217 -37.23 18.58 -25.86
CA PHE A 217 -38.38 18.62 -26.76
C PHE A 217 -39.64 19.15 -26.06
N LEU A 218 -39.91 18.67 -24.84
CA LEU A 218 -41.02 19.15 -24.02
C LEU A 218 -40.87 20.64 -23.66
N PHE A 219 -39.66 21.07 -23.31
CA PHE A 219 -39.37 22.48 -23.07
C PHE A 219 -39.63 23.34 -24.32
N GLY A 220 -39.19 22.88 -25.49
CA GLY A 220 -39.46 23.54 -26.77
C GLY A 220 -40.95 23.70 -27.07
N ILE A 221 -41.77 22.66 -26.83
CA ILE A 221 -43.22 22.71 -26.98
C ILE A 221 -43.84 23.74 -26.01
N CYS A 222 -43.40 23.76 -24.75
CA CYS A 222 -43.90 24.71 -23.76
C CYS A 222 -43.63 26.17 -24.18
N VAL A 223 -42.43 26.45 -24.70
CA VAL A 223 -42.07 27.78 -25.20
C VAL A 223 -42.94 28.16 -26.41
N LEU A 224 -43.12 27.25 -27.37
CA LEU A 224 -43.99 27.46 -28.53
C LEU A 224 -45.44 27.77 -28.12
N ALA A 225 -45.99 27.00 -27.18
CA ALA A 225 -47.33 27.22 -26.66
C ALA A 225 -47.46 28.59 -25.96
N ALA A 226 -46.45 28.99 -25.17
CA ALA A 226 -46.43 30.29 -24.52
C ALA A 226 -46.36 31.45 -25.53
N VAL A 227 -45.53 31.33 -26.57
CA VAL A 227 -45.43 32.33 -27.64
C VAL A 227 -46.76 32.45 -28.40
N LEU A 228 -47.38 31.32 -28.77
CA LEU A 228 -48.69 31.33 -29.41
C LEU A 228 -49.74 32.00 -28.51
N ALA A 229 -49.79 31.67 -27.23
CA ALA A 229 -50.70 32.30 -26.27
C ALA A 229 -50.48 33.83 -26.19
N LEU A 230 -49.24 34.30 -26.16
CA LEU A 230 -48.92 35.73 -26.18
C LEU A 230 -49.36 36.41 -27.48
N VAL A 231 -49.17 35.76 -28.64
CA VAL A 231 -49.62 36.28 -29.95
C VAL A 231 -51.14 36.35 -30.02
N PHE A 232 -51.86 35.32 -29.56
CA PHE A 232 -53.33 35.33 -29.49
C PHE A 232 -53.86 36.41 -28.54
N ARG A 233 -53.22 36.61 -27.38
CA ARG A 233 -53.55 37.72 -26.47
C ARG A 233 -53.34 39.08 -27.13
N LYS A 234 -52.26 39.26 -27.90
CA LYS A 234 -51.99 40.52 -28.62
C LYS A 234 -52.97 40.78 -29.77
N LYS A 235 -53.39 39.73 -30.50
CA LYS A 235 -54.42 39.84 -31.56
C LYS A 235 -55.79 40.25 -31.01
N ASN A 236 -56.15 39.77 -29.82
CA ASN A 236 -57.42 40.13 -29.17
C ASN A 236 -57.39 41.52 -28.49
N TRP A 237 -56.24 42.21 -28.49
CA TRP A 237 -56.02 43.53 -27.90
C TRP A 237 -55.69 44.62 -28.93
N CYS A 238 -56.09 44.45 -30.20
CA CYS A 238 -56.23 45.59 -31.11
C CYS A 238 -57.64 46.19 -30.94
N PRO A 239 -57.82 47.32 -30.22
CA PRO A 239 -59.11 47.99 -30.22
C PRO A 239 -59.42 48.44 -31.65
N LYS A 240 -60.64 48.16 -32.12
CA LYS A 240 -61.17 48.77 -33.34
C LYS A 240 -61.09 50.28 -33.16
N ALA A 241 -60.38 50.96 -34.05
CA ALA A 241 -60.39 52.42 -34.11
C ALA A 241 -61.84 52.87 -34.33
N VAL A 242 -62.35 53.66 -33.39
CA VAL A 242 -63.64 54.34 -33.50
C VAL A 242 -63.47 55.42 -34.58
N ILE A 243 -64.21 55.28 -35.68
CA ILE A 243 -64.47 56.35 -36.65
C ILE A 243 -65.68 57.14 -36.12
#